data_AF-A0AAN2L732-F1
#
_entry.id   AF-A0AAN2L732-F1
#
_cell.length_a   1.000
_cell.length_b   1.000
_cell.length_c   1.000
_cell.angle_alpha   90.00
_cell.angle_beta   90.00
_cell.angle_gamma   90.00
#
_symmetry.space_group_name_H-M   'P 1'
#
loop_
_entity.id
_entity.type
_entity.pdbx_description
1 polymer ?
#
loop_
_entity_poly.entity_id
_entity_poly.type
_entity_poly.pdbx_seq_one_letter_code
_entity_poly.pdbx_strand_id
1 'polypeptide(L)'
;MPISRPVSAAPALFSSCTPGARRLLTGSLIGALLVLANPLHAEEAAPSSERWVSDSLSTYVRSGPTDGHRIVGNLKSGQKVTLLTTQGNYSQVRGESGDTVWITSSDLQAVPGQAERLPQLSEQVTQLSEQLKTIDDSWKTRVQGMQETLDSRKALIDELQARSKALNAELSDTQSELRSTQARLGEENKQVLMRYMVYGGGIAGAGLLAGLILPALSRGRKRNDRWF
;
A
#
# COMPACT_ATOMS: atom_id res chain seq x y z
N MET A 1 -28.53 39.14 -13.96
CA MET A 1 -28.25 39.17 -15.42
C MET A 1 -26.91 39.85 -15.64
N PRO A 2 -26.05 39.43 -16.60
CA PRO A 2 -26.02 38.18 -17.34
C PRO A 2 -24.81 37.28 -16.95
N ILE A 3 -24.92 36.02 -17.36
CA ILE A 3 -24.12 34.85 -16.98
C ILE A 3 -23.38 34.39 -18.23
N SER A 4 -22.08 34.11 -18.11
CA SER A 4 -21.27 33.48 -19.17
C SER A 4 -21.00 32.02 -18.79
N ARG A 5 -21.50 31.08 -19.60
CA ARG A 5 -21.19 29.64 -19.53
C ARG A 5 -20.19 29.28 -20.64
N PRO A 6 -19.28 28.31 -20.45
CA PRO A 6 -18.54 27.72 -21.56
C PRO A 6 -19.30 26.52 -22.16
N VAL A 7 -19.27 26.41 -23.48
CA VAL A 7 -19.78 25.25 -24.25
C VAL A 7 -18.60 24.54 -24.90
N SER A 8 -18.56 23.22 -24.71
CA SER A 8 -17.67 22.26 -25.36
C SER A 8 -18.39 21.64 -26.56
N ALA A 9 -17.71 21.49 -27.70
CA ALA A 9 -17.91 20.39 -28.65
C ALA A 9 -16.81 20.39 -29.74
N ALA A 10 -16.26 19.21 -30.00
CA ALA A 10 -15.33 18.84 -31.08
C ALA A 10 -16.12 18.48 -32.38
N PRO A 11 -15.60 17.67 -33.33
CA PRO A 11 -14.47 17.85 -34.27
C PRO A 11 -14.88 17.55 -35.75
N ALA A 12 -14.05 17.90 -36.75
CA ALA A 12 -13.97 17.27 -38.09
C ALA A 12 -12.90 18.00 -38.93
N LEU A 13 -11.77 17.39 -39.30
CA LEU A 13 -11.50 16.49 -40.44
C LEU A 13 -10.98 17.23 -41.70
N PHE A 14 -9.97 16.60 -42.32
CA PHE A 14 -9.36 16.84 -43.64
C PHE A 14 -8.48 18.09 -43.79
N SER A 15 -7.40 18.12 -44.56
CA SER A 15 -6.44 17.16 -45.15
C SER A 15 -5.66 18.02 -46.14
N SER A 16 -4.33 18.04 -46.10
CA SER A 16 -3.53 18.18 -47.33
C SER A 16 -2.02 17.95 -47.14
N CYS A 17 -1.51 17.08 -48.01
CA CYS A 17 -0.20 17.08 -48.68
C CYS A 17 1.09 16.66 -47.93
N THR A 18 1.43 15.40 -48.21
CA THR A 18 2.73 14.71 -48.48
C THR A 18 3.89 15.53 -49.09
N PRO A 19 5.11 14.95 -49.36
CA PRO A 19 5.73 13.70 -48.87
C PRO A 19 7.23 13.84 -48.45
N GLY A 20 7.77 12.79 -47.82
CA GLY A 20 9.04 12.21 -48.26
C GLY A 20 10.30 12.49 -47.43
N ALA A 21 10.60 11.63 -46.46
CA ALA A 21 11.97 11.18 -46.19
C ALA A 21 11.94 9.84 -45.46
N ARG A 22 12.43 8.82 -46.15
CA ARG A 22 12.62 7.45 -45.67
C ARG A 22 13.78 7.43 -44.66
N ARG A 23 13.62 6.73 -43.53
CA ARG A 23 14.65 5.84 -42.96
C ARG A 23 14.03 4.97 -41.87
N LEU A 24 14.00 3.68 -42.19
CA LEU A 24 13.71 2.54 -41.33
C LEU A 24 14.72 2.48 -40.18
N LEU A 25 14.26 2.33 -38.95
CA LEU A 25 14.88 1.46 -37.92
C LEU A 25 13.79 1.04 -36.94
N THR A 26 13.15 -0.08 -37.26
CA THR A 26 12.21 -0.80 -36.42
C THR A 26 12.93 -1.62 -35.35
N GLY A 27 12.46 -1.52 -34.10
CA GLY A 27 12.38 -2.65 -33.17
C GLY A 27 13.63 -2.98 -32.35
N SER A 28 13.68 -2.52 -31.10
CA SER A 28 14.15 -3.31 -29.94
C SER A 28 13.94 -2.52 -28.65
N LEU A 29 12.90 -2.84 -27.86
CA LEU A 29 12.82 -2.41 -26.46
C LEU A 29 11.94 -3.38 -25.65
N ILE A 30 12.30 -4.67 -25.71
CA ILE A 30 11.91 -5.68 -24.72
C ILE A 30 13.18 -6.48 -24.45
N GLY A 31 13.85 -6.23 -23.32
CA GLY A 31 15.10 -6.90 -22.98
C GLY A 31 15.93 -6.15 -21.94
N ALA A 32 15.36 -5.90 -20.76
CA ALA A 32 16.14 -5.47 -19.60
C ALA A 32 15.53 -6.07 -18.32
N LEU A 33 15.42 -7.39 -18.30
CA LEU A 33 15.18 -8.21 -17.11
C LEU A 33 16.13 -9.41 -17.23
N LEU A 34 16.85 -9.72 -16.15
CA LEU A 34 17.89 -10.76 -15.99
C LEU A 34 19.32 -10.34 -16.34
N VAL A 35 20.12 -10.12 -15.29
CA VAL A 35 21.32 -10.89 -14.90
C VAL A 35 22.21 -9.97 -14.05
N LEU A 36 21.95 -9.96 -12.74
CA LEU A 36 22.99 -9.74 -11.73
C LEU A 36 23.18 -11.08 -11.01
N ALA A 37 23.66 -12.07 -11.77
CA ALA A 37 24.27 -13.26 -11.18
C ALA A 37 25.71 -12.88 -10.82
N ASN A 38 25.89 -12.29 -9.63
CA ASN A 38 27.21 -12.32 -9.01
C ASN A 38 27.53 -13.79 -8.73
N PRO A 39 28.64 -14.35 -9.24
CA PRO A 39 29.19 -15.52 -8.58
C PRO A 39 29.63 -15.03 -7.20
N LEU A 40 28.87 -15.41 -6.18
CA LEU A 40 29.38 -15.55 -4.83
C LEU A 40 30.62 -16.42 -4.95
N HIS A 41 31.78 -15.79 -4.96
CA HIS A 41 33.01 -16.46 -4.58
C HIS A 41 32.79 -16.89 -3.12
N ALA A 42 32.39 -18.15 -2.98
CA ALA A 42 32.69 -18.91 -1.78
C ALA A 42 34.22 -18.91 -1.69
N GLU A 43 34.75 -18.01 -0.87
CA GLU A 43 36.10 -18.14 -0.34
C GLU A 43 36.06 -19.35 0.59
N GLU A 44 36.27 -20.51 -0.01
CA GLU A 44 36.60 -21.72 0.71
C GLU A 44 37.92 -21.41 1.42
N ALA A 45 37.80 -21.02 2.69
CA ALA A 45 38.92 -20.88 3.59
C ALA A 45 39.79 -22.12 3.43
N ALA A 46 41.01 -21.92 2.92
CA ALA A 46 42.03 -22.95 2.91
C ALA A 46 42.01 -23.66 4.27
N PRO A 47 42.22 -24.99 4.34
CA PRO A 47 42.19 -25.70 5.61
C PRO A 47 43.20 -25.02 6.53
N SER A 48 42.69 -24.24 7.47
CA SER A 48 43.53 -23.46 8.36
C SER A 48 44.28 -24.48 9.19
N SER A 49 45.59 -24.58 8.92
CA SER A 49 46.49 -25.46 9.66
C SER A 49 46.68 -25.00 11.10
N GLU A 50 45.99 -23.94 11.52
CA GLU A 50 46.04 -23.41 12.86
C GLU A 50 45.12 -24.22 13.78
N ARG A 51 45.69 -24.72 14.87
CA ARG A 51 44.99 -25.44 15.92
C ARG A 51 45.36 -24.82 17.26
N TRP A 52 44.46 -24.93 18.22
CA TRP A 52 44.68 -24.50 19.59
C TRP A 52 44.80 -25.71 20.50
N VAL A 53 45.71 -25.66 21.47
CA VAL A 53 45.78 -26.67 22.51
C VAL A 53 44.56 -26.50 23.44
N SER A 54 43.88 -27.59 23.74
CA SER A 54 42.69 -27.60 24.59
C SER A 54 42.93 -26.95 25.96
N ASP A 55 41.87 -26.35 26.51
CA ASP A 55 41.93 -25.62 27.79
C ASP A 55 42.08 -26.52 29.04
N SER A 56 42.15 -27.85 28.88
CA SER A 56 42.19 -28.79 30.00
C SER A 56 43.62 -29.16 30.39
N LEU A 57 44.33 -28.24 31.06
CA LEU A 57 45.63 -28.46 31.69
C LEU A 57 46.77 -28.84 30.70
N SER A 58 48.01 -28.46 31.01
CA SER A 58 49.18 -28.65 30.12
C SER A 58 49.30 -30.09 29.59
N THR A 59 49.44 -30.26 28.27
CA THR A 59 49.59 -31.58 27.64
C THR A 59 51.06 -31.88 27.35
N TYR A 60 51.44 -33.16 27.41
CA TYR A 60 52.80 -33.61 27.15
C TYR A 60 53.03 -33.85 25.65
N VAL A 61 54.18 -33.41 25.15
CA VAL A 61 54.56 -33.59 23.75
C VAL A 61 55.71 -34.57 23.58
N ARG A 62 55.70 -35.30 22.46
CA ARG A 62 56.58 -36.44 22.18
C ARG A 62 57.39 -36.23 20.90
N SER A 63 58.48 -36.98 20.75
CA SER A 63 59.35 -36.93 19.56
C SER A 63 58.80 -37.69 18.34
N GLY A 64 57.79 -38.55 18.51
CA GLY A 64 57.23 -39.35 17.41
C GLY A 64 55.77 -39.75 17.62
N PRO A 65 55.14 -40.38 16.60
CA PRO A 65 53.70 -40.61 16.49
C PRO A 65 53.19 -41.84 17.28
N THR A 66 53.87 -42.26 18.34
CA THR A 66 53.52 -43.47 19.11
C THR A 66 53.92 -43.31 20.57
N ASP A 67 53.20 -43.96 21.50
CA ASP A 67 53.44 -43.89 22.94
C ASP A 67 54.85 -44.29 23.41
N GLY A 68 55.57 -45.10 22.62
CA GLY A 68 56.95 -45.51 22.92
C GLY A 68 58.00 -44.40 22.73
N HIS A 69 57.64 -43.26 22.14
CA HIS A 69 58.56 -42.15 21.93
C HIS A 69 58.72 -41.29 23.19
N ARG A 70 59.94 -40.78 23.38
CA ARG A 70 60.32 -39.95 24.53
C ARG A 70 59.48 -38.67 24.57
N ILE A 71 59.04 -38.29 25.78
CA ILE A 71 58.45 -36.98 26.06
C ILE A 71 59.55 -35.93 25.98
N VAL A 72 59.37 -34.95 25.10
CA VAL A 72 60.35 -33.89 24.81
C VAL A 72 60.00 -32.57 25.50
N GLY A 73 58.75 -32.41 25.94
CA GLY A 73 58.31 -31.20 26.65
C GLY A 73 56.82 -31.19 26.97
N ASN A 74 56.29 -30.01 27.25
CA ASN A 74 54.86 -29.75 27.43
C ASN A 74 54.42 -28.54 26.58
N LEU A 75 53.13 -28.49 26.25
CA LEU A 75 52.48 -27.32 25.66
C LEU A 75 51.47 -26.73 26.64
N LYS A 76 51.35 -25.40 26.63
CA LYS A 76 50.39 -24.69 27.48
C LYS A 76 48.99 -24.77 26.86
N SER A 77 47.97 -24.83 27.72
CA SER A 77 46.57 -24.71 27.31
C SER A 77 46.29 -23.38 26.62
N GLY A 78 45.48 -23.41 25.55
CA GLY A 78 45.16 -22.24 24.72
C GLY A 78 46.28 -21.81 23.76
N GLN A 79 47.44 -22.48 23.75
CA GLN A 79 48.55 -22.13 22.87
C GLN A 79 48.18 -22.41 21.40
N LYS A 80 48.48 -21.44 20.53
CA LYS A 80 48.32 -21.58 19.07
C LYS A 80 49.45 -22.43 18.50
N VAL A 81 49.11 -23.43 17.71
CA VAL A 81 50.06 -24.35 17.06
C VAL A 81 49.66 -24.60 15.60
N THR A 82 50.64 -24.87 14.75
CA THR A 82 50.39 -25.19 13.34
C THR A 82 50.47 -26.69 13.12
N LEU A 83 49.36 -27.30 12.71
CA LEU A 83 49.27 -28.70 12.32
C LEU A 83 50.02 -28.94 11.00
N LEU A 84 50.99 -29.86 11.02
CA LEU A 84 51.77 -30.26 9.85
C LEU A 84 51.26 -31.57 9.24
N THR A 85 51.13 -32.61 10.07
CA THR A 85 50.63 -33.91 9.64
C THR A 85 49.91 -34.60 10.78
N THR A 86 49.09 -35.59 10.46
CA THR A 86 48.40 -36.42 11.44
C THR A 86 48.69 -37.88 11.12
N GLN A 87 49.15 -38.64 12.12
CA GLN A 87 49.44 -40.06 12.00
C GLN A 87 48.79 -40.80 13.18
N GLY A 88 47.74 -41.57 12.87
CA GLY A 88 46.97 -42.30 13.87
C GLY A 88 46.33 -41.35 14.90
N ASN A 89 46.61 -41.60 16.18
CA ASN A 89 46.08 -40.78 17.28
C ASN A 89 46.92 -39.53 17.56
N TYR A 90 48.06 -39.34 16.88
CA TYR A 90 48.96 -38.21 17.10
C TYR A 90 48.98 -37.28 15.91
N SER A 91 49.16 -36.01 16.22
CA SER A 91 49.32 -34.93 15.25
C SER A 91 50.68 -34.27 15.47
N GLN A 92 51.41 -34.09 14.38
CA GLN A 92 52.65 -33.34 14.37
C GLN A 92 52.29 -31.86 14.29
N VAL A 93 52.74 -31.11 15.29
CA VAL A 93 52.48 -29.68 15.39
C VAL A 93 53.78 -28.90 15.48
N ARG A 94 53.78 -27.70 14.92
CA ARG A 94 54.83 -26.71 15.08
C ARG A 94 54.37 -25.67 16.09
N GLY A 95 55.13 -25.53 17.18
CA GLY A 95 54.93 -24.47 18.15
C GLY A 95 55.45 -23.12 17.63
N GLU A 96 55.08 -22.03 18.30
CA GLU A 96 55.54 -20.67 17.98
C GLU A 96 57.07 -20.54 18.01
N SER A 97 57.75 -21.30 18.87
CA SER A 97 59.21 -21.37 18.97
C SER A 97 59.90 -22.05 17.79
N GLY A 98 59.13 -22.60 16.84
CA GLY A 98 59.65 -23.31 15.65
C GLY A 98 59.87 -24.81 15.85
N ASP A 99 59.76 -25.30 17.08
CA ASP A 99 59.94 -26.71 17.42
C ASP A 99 58.80 -27.57 16.85
N THR A 100 59.17 -28.73 16.30
CA THR A 100 58.22 -29.70 15.73
C THR A 100 58.07 -30.89 16.68
N VAL A 101 56.88 -31.08 17.21
CA VAL A 101 56.58 -32.07 18.24
C VAL A 101 55.27 -32.81 17.95
N TRP A 102 55.10 -33.99 18.53
CA TRP A 102 53.88 -34.78 18.39
C TRP A 102 53.00 -34.66 19.64
N ILE A 103 51.71 -34.39 19.42
CA ILE A 103 50.68 -34.26 20.45
C ILE A 103 49.51 -35.18 20.13
N THR A 104 48.77 -35.64 21.14
CA THR A 104 47.53 -36.41 20.94
C THR A 104 46.49 -35.54 20.25
N SER A 105 45.83 -36.07 19.21
CA SER A 105 44.88 -35.30 18.40
C SER A 105 43.61 -34.89 19.17
N SER A 106 43.27 -35.58 20.27
CA SER A 106 42.18 -35.20 21.19
C SER A 106 42.41 -33.86 21.88
N ASP A 107 43.67 -33.48 22.05
CA ASP A 107 44.07 -32.30 22.81
C ASP A 107 44.20 -31.07 21.91
N LEU A 108 43.96 -31.23 20.60
CA LEU A 108 43.92 -30.16 19.61
C LEU A 108 42.48 -29.78 19.30
N GLN A 109 42.18 -28.50 19.41
CA GLN A 109 40.90 -27.90 19.06
C GLN A 109 41.06 -27.01 17.82
N ALA A 110 40.04 -27.01 16.97
CA ALA A 110 40.00 -26.14 15.79
C ALA A 110 39.52 -24.71 16.12
N VAL A 111 39.11 -24.46 17.37
CA VAL A 111 38.49 -23.20 17.79
C VAL A 111 39.28 -22.65 18.98
N PRO A 112 39.52 -21.33 19.07
CA PRO A 112 40.22 -20.71 20.18
C PRO A 112 39.59 -21.00 21.55
N GLY A 113 40.41 -21.00 22.59
CA GLY A 113 40.03 -21.30 23.98
C GLY A 113 39.01 -20.32 24.57
N GLN A 114 38.46 -20.66 25.72
CA GLN A 114 37.41 -19.90 26.40
C GLN A 114 37.86 -18.47 26.75
N ALA A 115 39.14 -18.27 27.05
CA ALA A 115 39.70 -16.97 27.41
C ALA A 115 39.51 -15.90 26.31
N GLU A 116 39.59 -16.27 25.03
CA GLU A 116 39.36 -15.36 23.90
C GLU A 116 37.88 -15.19 23.57
N ARG A 117 37.02 -16.15 23.94
CA ARG A 117 35.57 -16.08 23.69
C ARG A 117 34.81 -15.24 24.71
N LEU A 118 35.30 -15.15 25.94
CA LEU A 118 34.67 -14.36 27.00
C LEU A 118 34.43 -12.89 26.61
N PRO A 119 35.43 -12.14 26.10
CA PRO A 119 35.19 -10.75 25.69
C PRO A 119 34.18 -10.68 24.54
N GLN A 120 34.31 -11.55 23.51
CA GLN A 120 33.40 -11.58 22.36
C GLN A 120 31.95 -11.89 22.76
N LEU A 121 31.75 -12.83 23.68
CA LEU A 121 30.41 -13.19 24.15
C LEU A 121 29.83 -12.07 25.03
N SER A 122 30.64 -11.39 25.82
CA SER A 122 30.20 -10.23 26.58
C SER A 122 29.78 -9.07 25.66
N GLU A 123 30.52 -8.84 24.58
CA GLU A 123 30.16 -7.86 23.55
C GLU A 123 28.89 -8.25 22.81
N GLN A 124 28.68 -9.54 22.53
CA GLN A 124 27.42 -10.00 21.93
C GLN A 124 26.24 -9.74 22.87
N VAL A 125 26.37 -10.01 24.17
CA VAL A 125 25.29 -9.76 25.13
C VAL A 125 24.96 -8.26 25.22
N THR A 126 25.97 -7.38 25.21
CA THR A 126 25.71 -5.93 25.22
C THR A 126 25.05 -5.48 23.91
N GLN A 127 25.52 -5.95 22.76
CA GLN A 127 24.90 -5.65 21.46
C GLN A 127 23.46 -6.16 21.37
N LEU A 128 23.20 -7.40 21.77
CA LEU A 128 21.85 -7.96 21.77
C LEU A 128 20.94 -7.20 22.74
N SER A 129 21.44 -6.79 23.91
CA SER A 129 20.66 -5.98 24.86
C SER A 129 20.29 -4.61 24.28
N GLU A 130 21.20 -3.96 23.55
CA GLU A 130 20.95 -2.68 22.90
C GLU A 130 19.97 -2.81 21.72
N GLN A 131 20.08 -3.91 20.94
CA GLN A 131 19.12 -4.24 19.89
C GLN A 131 17.72 -4.46 20.47
N LEU A 132 17.60 -5.22 21.55
CA LEU A 132 16.32 -5.43 22.23
C LEU A 132 15.71 -4.11 22.70
N LYS A 133 16.52 -3.23 23.29
CA LYS A 133 16.07 -1.89 23.71
C LYS A 133 15.59 -1.04 22.54
N THR A 134 16.36 -1.01 21.44
CA THR A 134 15.99 -0.28 20.22
C THR A 134 14.69 -0.81 19.62
N ILE A 135 14.50 -2.14 19.63
CA ILE A 135 13.27 -2.79 19.17
C ILE A 135 12.10 -2.38 20.06
N ASP A 136 12.24 -2.44 21.39
CA ASP A 136 11.21 -2.04 22.34
C ASP A 136 10.77 -0.58 22.15
N ASP A 137 11.75 0.34 22.06
CA ASP A 137 11.49 1.76 21.81
C ASP A 137 10.76 1.97 20.47
N SER A 138 11.19 1.29 19.40
CA SER A 138 10.55 1.39 18.08
C SER A 138 9.11 0.84 18.06
N TRP A 139 8.87 -0.24 18.83
CA TRP A 139 7.52 -0.81 18.99
C TRP A 139 6.63 0.13 19.77
N LYS A 140 7.14 0.72 20.85
CA LYS A 140 6.43 1.72 21.64
C LYS A 140 6.02 2.91 20.79
N THR A 141 6.93 3.46 19.97
CA THR A 141 6.60 4.54 19.03
C THR A 141 5.58 4.10 17.99
N ARG A 142 5.70 2.89 17.42
CA ARG A 142 4.74 2.38 16.44
C ARG A 142 3.34 2.19 17.02
N VAL A 143 3.24 1.66 18.25
CA VAL A 143 1.95 1.49 18.93
C VAL A 143 1.32 2.84 19.25
N GLN A 144 2.11 3.83 19.70
CA GLN A 144 1.62 5.19 19.92
C GLN A 144 1.12 5.83 18.62
N GLY A 145 1.89 5.75 17.52
CA GLY A 145 1.48 6.28 16.23
C GLY A 145 0.25 5.56 15.64
N MET A 146 0.11 4.26 15.89
CA MET A 146 -1.07 3.49 15.51
C MET A 146 -2.30 3.94 16.29
N GLN A 147 -2.16 4.17 17.61
CA GLN A 147 -3.24 4.67 18.45
C GLN A 147 -3.72 6.05 17.99
N GLU A 148 -2.80 6.98 17.74
CA GLU A 148 -3.13 8.31 17.21
C GLU A 148 -3.79 8.23 15.81
N THR A 149 -3.34 7.31 14.96
CA THR A 149 -3.96 7.06 13.65
C THR A 149 -5.37 6.49 13.79
N LEU A 150 -5.61 5.61 14.76
CA LEU A 150 -6.94 5.07 15.02
C LEU A 150 -7.88 6.13 15.56
N ASP A 151 -7.41 6.98 16.47
CA ASP A 151 -8.20 8.06 17.07
C ASP A 151 -8.56 9.12 16.03
N SER A 152 -7.61 9.53 15.18
CA SER A 152 -7.86 10.47 14.07
C SER A 152 -8.82 9.90 13.03
N ARG A 153 -8.68 8.62 12.66
CA ARG A 153 -9.60 7.95 11.74
C ARG A 153 -10.99 7.80 12.32
N LYS A 154 -11.11 7.50 13.61
CA LYS A 154 -12.39 7.43 14.31
C LYS A 154 -13.10 8.79 14.28
N ALA A 155 -12.38 9.88 14.59
CA ALA A 155 -12.92 11.23 14.50
C ALA A 155 -13.40 11.57 13.09
N LEU A 156 -12.63 11.21 12.06
CA LEU A 156 -13.01 11.43 10.66
C LEU A 156 -14.27 10.64 10.26
N ILE A 157 -14.40 9.39 10.72
CA ILE A 157 -15.60 8.57 10.48
C ILE A 157 -16.83 9.21 11.15
N ASP A 158 -16.68 9.67 12.40
CA ASP A 158 -17.77 10.32 13.13
C ASP A 158 -18.20 11.63 12.44
N GLU A 159 -17.24 12.43 11.96
CA GLU A 159 -17.49 13.64 11.16
C GLU A 159 -18.22 13.32 9.85
N LEU A 160 -17.73 12.34 9.07
CA LEU A 160 -18.36 11.94 7.81
C LEU A 160 -19.78 11.41 8.03
N GLN A 161 -20.00 10.65 9.11
CA GLN A 161 -21.31 10.17 9.48
C GLN A 161 -22.25 11.33 9.87
N ALA A 162 -21.76 12.30 10.64
CA ALA A 162 -22.54 13.50 10.99
C ALA A 162 -22.89 14.33 9.75
N ARG A 163 -21.94 14.52 8.83
CA ARG A 163 -22.14 15.24 7.58
C ARG A 163 -23.13 14.54 6.66
N SER A 164 -23.05 13.22 6.53
CA SER A 164 -24.03 12.43 5.76
C SER A 164 -25.43 12.56 6.34
N LYS A 165 -25.58 12.49 7.68
CA LYS A 165 -26.87 12.71 8.34
C LYS A 165 -27.41 14.12 8.09
N ALA A 166 -26.56 15.14 8.19
CA ALA A 166 -26.95 16.53 7.95
C ALA A 166 -27.40 16.76 6.50
N LEU A 167 -26.62 16.28 5.51
CA LEU A 167 -27.01 16.40 4.09
C LEU A 167 -28.32 15.66 3.79
N ASN A 168 -28.53 14.48 4.37
CA ASN A 168 -29.78 13.74 4.17
C ASN A 168 -30.98 14.48 4.77
N ALA A 169 -30.81 15.14 5.92
CA ALA A 169 -31.85 15.97 6.51
C ALA A 169 -32.17 17.19 5.63
N GLU A 170 -31.15 17.87 5.10
CA GLU A 170 -31.31 19.00 4.17
C GLU A 170 -31.98 18.59 2.86
N LEU A 171 -31.62 17.44 2.28
CA LEU A 171 -32.29 16.90 1.10
C LEU A 171 -33.75 16.56 1.38
N SER A 172 -34.06 16.01 2.55
CA SER A 172 -35.44 15.74 2.94
C SER A 172 -36.24 17.03 3.12
N ASP A 173 -35.64 18.05 3.74
CA ASP A 173 -36.27 19.34 4.00
C ASP A 173 -36.58 20.08 2.69
N THR A 174 -35.58 20.21 1.81
CA THR A 174 -35.74 20.81 0.47
C THR A 174 -36.75 20.04 -0.40
N GLN A 175 -36.78 18.70 -0.34
CA GLN A 175 -37.83 17.92 -1.01
C GLN A 175 -39.22 18.22 -0.45
N SER A 176 -39.35 18.39 0.87
CA SER A 176 -40.62 18.74 1.51
C SER A 176 -41.07 20.16 1.13
N GLU A 177 -40.13 21.10 1.04
CA GLU A 177 -40.37 22.48 0.61
C GLU A 177 -40.83 22.53 -0.85
N LEU A 178 -40.17 21.79 -1.75
CA LEU A 178 -40.59 21.64 -3.15
C LEU A 178 -42.00 21.05 -3.27
N ARG A 179 -42.33 20.02 -2.49
CA ARG A 179 -43.71 19.46 -2.48
C ARG A 179 -44.71 20.49 -1.97
N SER A 180 -44.38 21.27 -0.94
CA SER A 180 -45.26 22.29 -0.37
C SER A 180 -45.51 23.46 -1.33
N THR A 181 -44.47 23.92 -2.02
CA THR A 181 -44.54 24.99 -3.01
C THR A 181 -45.29 24.53 -4.26
N GLN A 182 -45.07 23.29 -4.72
CA GLN A 182 -45.84 22.71 -5.81
C GLN A 182 -47.31 22.52 -5.44
N ALA A 183 -47.63 22.14 -4.19
CA ALA A 183 -49.00 22.09 -3.70
C ALA A 183 -49.66 23.48 -3.66
N ARG A 184 -48.94 24.52 -3.21
CA ARG A 184 -49.40 25.92 -3.24
C ARG A 184 -49.66 26.42 -4.67
N LEU A 185 -48.72 26.20 -5.59
CA LEU A 185 -48.87 26.57 -7.00
C LEU A 185 -50.00 25.80 -7.67
N GLY A 186 -50.24 24.54 -7.28
CA GLY A 186 -51.38 23.75 -7.75
C GLY A 186 -52.71 24.30 -7.26
N GLU A 187 -52.79 24.73 -5.99
CA GLU A 187 -53.99 25.32 -5.41
C GLU A 187 -54.29 26.72 -5.98
N GLU A 188 -53.29 27.58 -6.11
CA GLU A 188 -53.45 28.89 -6.76
C GLU A 188 -53.85 28.76 -8.24
N ASN A 189 -53.19 27.87 -8.99
CA ASN A 189 -53.57 27.64 -10.38
C ASN A 189 -54.99 27.08 -10.50
N LYS A 190 -55.43 26.18 -9.61
CA LYS A 190 -56.82 25.68 -9.61
C LYS A 190 -57.81 26.80 -9.36
N GLN A 191 -57.54 27.71 -8.43
CA GLN A 191 -58.40 28.85 -8.15
C GLN A 191 -58.45 29.83 -9.33
N VAL A 192 -57.31 30.14 -9.93
CA VAL A 192 -57.23 31.01 -11.13
C VAL A 192 -57.94 30.35 -12.32
N LEU A 193 -57.73 29.05 -12.54
CA LEU A 193 -58.34 28.31 -13.64
C LEU A 193 -59.86 28.16 -13.46
N MET A 194 -60.33 27.88 -12.24
CA MET A 194 -61.76 27.85 -11.90
C MET A 194 -62.42 29.20 -12.18
N ARG A 195 -61.76 30.32 -11.81
CA ARG A 195 -62.29 31.66 -12.06
C ARG A 195 -62.44 31.92 -13.56
N TYR A 196 -61.42 31.66 -14.37
CA TYR A 196 -61.51 31.84 -15.83
C TYR A 196 -62.49 30.89 -16.51
N MET A 197 -62.60 29.64 -16.04
CA MET A 197 -63.57 28.67 -16.55
C MET A 197 -65.02 29.10 -16.28
N VAL A 198 -65.32 29.66 -15.10
CA VAL A 198 -66.65 30.20 -14.78
C VAL A 198 -66.99 31.40 -15.66
N TYR A 199 -66.05 32.33 -15.88
CA TYR A 199 -66.27 33.48 -16.78
C TYR A 199 -66.44 33.04 -18.25
N GLY A 200 -65.58 32.15 -18.75
CA GLY A 200 -65.67 31.64 -20.12
C GLY A 200 -66.94 30.83 -20.37
N GLY A 201 -67.32 29.96 -19.43
CA GLY A 201 -68.57 29.19 -19.48
C GLY A 201 -69.81 30.09 -19.42
N GLY A 202 -69.78 31.15 -18.62
CA GLY A 202 -70.86 32.14 -18.55
C GLY A 202 -71.10 32.86 -19.88
N ILE A 203 -70.03 33.33 -20.54
CA ILE A 203 -70.13 33.99 -21.85
C ILE A 203 -70.61 33.00 -22.92
N ALA A 204 -70.07 31.78 -22.95
CA ALA A 204 -70.50 30.74 -23.89
C ALA A 204 -71.98 30.35 -23.69
N GLY A 205 -72.43 30.20 -22.44
CA GLY A 205 -73.83 29.90 -22.11
C GLY A 205 -74.78 31.03 -22.50
N ALA A 206 -74.42 32.28 -22.19
CA ALA A 206 -75.21 33.45 -22.59
C ALA A 206 -75.28 33.59 -24.12
N GLY A 207 -74.18 33.37 -24.83
CA GLY A 207 -74.12 33.39 -26.29
C GLY A 207 -75.00 32.31 -26.93
N LEU A 208 -75.00 31.09 -26.37
CA LEU A 208 -75.85 30.00 -26.84
C LEU A 208 -77.34 30.26 -26.59
N LEU A 209 -77.70 30.78 -25.40
CA LEU A 209 -79.07 31.17 -25.09
C LEU A 209 -79.57 32.28 -26.02
N ALA A 210 -78.79 33.35 -26.18
CA ALA A 210 -79.13 34.43 -27.10
C ALA A 210 -79.27 33.92 -28.54
N GLY A 211 -78.31 33.10 -29.00
CA GLY A 211 -78.33 32.49 -30.34
C GLY A 211 -79.52 31.59 -30.60
N LEU A 212 -80.09 30.94 -29.56
CA LEU A 212 -81.29 30.11 -29.69
C LEU A 212 -82.60 30.92 -29.58
N ILE A 213 -82.63 31.95 -28.73
CA ILE A 213 -83.83 32.76 -28.48
C ILE A 213 -84.11 33.78 -29.60
N LEU A 214 -83.07 34.44 -30.13
CA LEU A 214 -83.18 35.41 -31.23
C LEU A 214 -83.91 34.87 -32.49
N PRO A 215 -83.60 33.67 -33.02
CA PRO A 215 -84.30 33.13 -34.19
C PRO A 215 -85.72 32.64 -33.88
N ALA A 216 -86.01 32.26 -32.63
CA ALA A 216 -87.37 31.85 -32.24
C ALA A 216 -88.33 33.04 -32.18
N LEU A 217 -87.86 34.19 -31.70
CA LEU A 217 -88.69 35.40 -31.60
C LEU A 217 -88.88 36.12 -32.95
N SER A 218 -87.91 36.02 -33.87
CA SER A 218 -88.01 36.65 -35.19
C SER A 218 -88.92 35.92 -36.18
N ARG A 219 -89.46 34.74 -35.83
CA ARG A 219 -90.29 33.90 -36.72
C ARG A 219 -91.77 34.30 -36.81
N GLY A 220 -92.16 35.42 -36.20
CA GLY A 220 -93.54 35.86 -36.05
C GLY A 220 -94.07 36.91 -37.03
N ARG A 221 -93.38 37.27 -38.12
CA ARG A 221 -93.95 38.21 -39.11
C ARG A 221 -93.84 37.72 -40.56
N LYS A 222 -94.50 36.60 -40.84
CA LYS A 222 -95.11 36.39 -42.17
C LYS A 222 -96.50 37.00 -42.14
N ARG A 223 -96.65 38.24 -42.63
CA ARG A 223 -97.93 38.72 -43.14
C ARG A 223 -98.14 37.98 -44.45
N ASN A 224 -98.98 36.94 -44.38
CA ASN A 224 -99.48 36.29 -45.58
C ASN A 224 -100.41 37.28 -46.29
N ASP A 225 -100.29 37.26 -47.61
CA ASP A 225 -100.97 38.10 -48.58
C ASP A 225 -102.49 37.99 -48.46
N ARG A 226 -103.20 39.02 -48.95
CA ARG A 226 -104.10 38.92 -50.11
C ARG A 226 -104.68 40.31 -50.44
N TRP A 227 -104.73 40.56 -51.75
CA TRP A 227 -105.76 41.24 -52.58
C TRP A 227 -106.27 42.66 -52.23
N PHE A 228 -105.80 43.67 -52.99
CA PHE A 228 -106.53 44.36 -54.07
C PHE A 228 -105.66 45.43 -54.72
#